data_AF-A0A437MA59-F1
#
_entry.id   AF-A0A437MA59-F1
#
_cell.length_a   1.000
_cell.length_b   1.000
_cell.length_c   1.000
_cell.angle_alpha   90.00
_cell.angle_beta   90.00
_cell.angle_gamma   90.00
#
_symmetry.space_group_name_H-M   'P 1'
#
loop_
_entity.id
_entity.type
_entity.pdbx_description
1 polymer ?
#
loop_
_entity_poly.entity_id
_entity_poly.type
_entity_poly.pdbx_seq_one_letter_code
_entity_poly.pdbx_strand_id
1 'polypeptide(L)'
;MTIRISFACLTMMAMAYAAPASAERRYFHKAAVDRDTFVSDYGQCAALAGGVRPVRYTVHSTNAYQEAAGSFFAGFFGSRETRRLQGNVLQVCMADRGYRQHIASDALWDEVKKLPQDKQIDRLFELAAAPDQTAQGTTK
;
A
#
# COMPACT_ATOMS: atom_id res chain seq x y z
N MET A 1 -20.84 30.61 -43.59
CA MET A 1 -21.36 29.44 -42.85
C MET A 1 -20.47 29.25 -41.62
N THR A 2 -20.86 29.85 -40.51
CA THR A 2 -20.04 30.03 -39.30
C THR A 2 -20.31 28.89 -38.32
N ILE A 3 -19.30 28.03 -38.11
CA ILE A 3 -19.37 26.90 -37.18
C ILE A 3 -19.18 27.45 -35.76
N ARG A 4 -20.28 27.55 -35.00
CA ARG A 4 -20.26 27.84 -33.56
C ARG A 4 -19.88 26.57 -32.81
N ILE A 5 -18.60 26.40 -32.50
CA ILE A 5 -18.11 25.34 -31.62
C ILE A 5 -18.48 25.73 -30.18
N SER A 6 -19.59 25.18 -29.69
CA SER A 6 -20.02 25.33 -28.30
C SER A 6 -18.94 24.82 -27.36
N PHE A 7 -18.37 25.73 -26.56
CA PHE A 7 -17.38 25.48 -25.50
C PHE A 7 -17.80 24.43 -24.45
N ALA A 8 -19.05 23.97 -24.48
CA ALA A 8 -19.59 22.97 -23.55
C ALA A 8 -19.04 21.55 -23.75
N CYS A 9 -18.44 21.24 -24.91
CA CYS A 9 -17.97 19.87 -25.19
C CYS A 9 -16.55 19.59 -24.66
N LEU A 10 -15.75 20.62 -24.36
CA LEU A 10 -14.35 20.44 -23.99
C LEU A 10 -14.12 20.11 -22.50
N THR A 11 -15.10 20.39 -21.64
CA THR A 11 -14.99 20.12 -20.19
C THR A 11 -15.39 18.70 -19.81
N MET A 12 -16.12 17.98 -20.66
CA MET A 12 -16.62 16.64 -20.33
C MET A 12 -15.57 15.52 -20.53
N MET A 13 -14.45 15.81 -21.20
CA MET A 13 -13.42 14.81 -21.53
C MET A 13 -12.25 14.77 -20.52
N ALA A 14 -12.20 15.71 -19.56
CA ALA A 14 -11.17 15.76 -18.52
C ALA A 14 -11.42 14.81 -17.32
N MET A 15 -12.56 14.10 -17.29
CA MET A 15 -12.82 13.03 -16.32
C MET A 15 -12.37 11.65 -16.81
N ALA A 16 -11.60 11.58 -17.91
CA ALA A 16 -11.02 10.34 -18.36
C ALA A 16 -9.93 9.87 -17.37
N TYR A 17 -10.33 8.95 -16.50
CA TYR A 17 -9.45 7.94 -15.92
C TYR A 17 -8.22 8.50 -15.18
N ALA A 18 -8.46 9.17 -14.06
CA ALA A 18 -7.56 8.95 -12.92
C ALA A 18 -7.77 7.51 -12.42
N ALA A 19 -7.25 6.53 -13.18
CA ALA A 19 -7.15 5.17 -12.70
C ALA A 19 -6.37 5.27 -11.38
N PRO A 20 -6.93 4.83 -10.24
CA PRO A 20 -6.17 4.81 -9.02
C PRO A 20 -4.96 3.92 -9.31
N ALA A 21 -3.75 4.49 -9.28
CA ALA A 21 -2.53 3.71 -9.33
C ALA A 21 -2.68 2.65 -8.24
N SER A 22 -2.93 1.41 -8.66
CA SER A 22 -3.07 0.28 -7.75
C SER A 22 -1.78 0.24 -6.95
N ALA A 23 -1.89 0.34 -5.62
CA ALA A 23 -0.72 0.23 -4.78
C ALA A 23 -0.15 -1.19 -4.96
N GLU A 24 0.90 -1.30 -5.78
CA GLU A 24 1.56 -2.56 -6.08
C GLU A 24 1.85 -3.29 -4.78
N ARG A 25 1.31 -4.50 -4.67
CA ARG A 25 1.47 -5.29 -3.47
C ARG A 25 2.84 -5.97 -3.53
N ARG A 26 3.59 -5.97 -2.43
CA ARG A 26 5.00 -6.40 -2.42
C ARG A 26 5.26 -7.43 -1.33
N TYR A 27 6.04 -8.46 -1.64
CA TYR A 27 6.60 -9.39 -0.66
C TYR A 27 8.11 -9.22 -0.53
N PHE A 28 8.68 -9.73 0.55
CA PHE A 28 10.09 -9.60 0.89
C PHE A 28 10.80 -10.94 0.69
N HIS A 29 11.88 -10.95 -0.08
CA HIS A 29 12.69 -12.13 -0.39
C HIS A 29 14.09 -12.02 0.21
N LYS A 30 14.58 -13.12 0.78
CA LYS A 30 15.97 -13.26 1.23
C LYS A 30 16.31 -14.74 1.18
N ALA A 31 17.17 -15.11 0.23
CA ALA A 31 17.56 -16.49 0.01
C ALA A 31 18.12 -17.13 1.29
N ALA A 32 17.71 -18.37 1.57
CA ALA A 32 18.16 -19.16 2.72
C ALA A 32 17.96 -18.49 4.10
N VAL A 33 16.95 -17.62 4.24
CA VAL A 33 16.59 -17.08 5.54
C VAL A 33 15.90 -18.14 6.40
N ASP A 34 16.29 -18.20 7.68
CA ASP A 34 15.63 -19.06 8.66
C ASP A 34 14.27 -18.47 9.09
N ARG A 35 13.33 -19.34 9.46
CA ARG A 35 11.97 -18.93 9.83
C ARG A 35 11.97 -18.02 11.04
N ASP A 36 12.73 -18.34 12.07
CA ASP A 36 12.73 -17.55 13.32
C ASP A 36 13.37 -16.18 13.08
N THR A 37 14.40 -16.14 12.22
CA THR A 37 15.01 -14.88 11.77
C THR A 37 14.00 -14.02 11.01
N PHE A 38 13.26 -14.61 10.06
CA PHE A 38 12.23 -13.88 9.30
C PHE A 38 11.12 -13.34 10.19
N VAL A 39 10.58 -14.16 11.09
CA VAL A 39 9.51 -13.75 12.00
C VAL A 39 9.99 -12.63 12.93
N SER A 40 11.22 -12.74 13.45
CA SER A 40 11.82 -11.69 14.28
C SER A 40 12.03 -10.39 13.52
N ASP A 41 12.66 -10.42 12.34
CA ASP A 41 12.91 -9.23 11.52
C ASP A 41 11.60 -8.57 11.10
N TYR A 42 10.65 -9.35 10.58
CA TYR A 42 9.33 -8.86 10.20
C TYR A 42 8.57 -8.27 11.38
N GLY A 43 8.60 -8.93 12.54
CA GLY A 43 7.95 -8.44 13.77
C GLY A 43 8.53 -7.13 14.26
N GLN A 44 9.87 -6.99 14.29
CA GLN A 44 10.55 -5.75 14.67
C GLN A 44 10.21 -4.60 13.71
N CYS A 45 10.25 -4.86 12.40
CA CYS A 45 9.93 -3.86 11.39
C CYS A 45 8.43 -3.49 11.39
N ALA A 46 7.53 -4.44 11.62
CA ALA A 46 6.10 -4.19 11.73
C ALA A 46 5.75 -3.38 13.00
N ALA A 47 6.42 -3.66 14.12
CA ALA A 47 6.27 -2.87 15.35
C ALA A 47 6.76 -1.43 15.13
N LEU A 48 7.91 -1.24 14.46
CA LEU A 48 8.43 0.08 14.10
C LEU A 48 7.45 0.85 13.21
N ALA A 49 6.93 0.20 12.16
CA ALA A 49 5.92 0.76 11.28
C ALA A 49 4.65 1.16 12.08
N GLY A 50 4.16 0.29 12.96
CA GLY A 50 2.98 0.52 13.79
C GLY A 50 3.08 1.75 14.71
N GLY A 51 4.30 2.19 15.06
CA GLY A 51 4.55 3.40 15.84
C GLY A 51 4.41 4.72 15.05
N VAL A 52 4.35 4.66 13.71
CA VAL A 52 4.33 5.85 12.85
C VAL A 52 2.93 6.46 12.84
N ARG A 53 2.85 7.78 13.10
CA ARG A 53 1.61 8.56 13.02
C ARG A 53 1.75 9.67 11.99
N PRO A 54 0.75 9.89 11.12
CA PRO A 54 0.75 11.05 10.24
C PRO A 54 0.58 12.33 11.07
N VAL A 55 1.20 13.42 10.60
CA VAL A 55 0.96 14.76 11.15
C VAL A 55 -0.52 15.10 10.96
N ARG A 56 -1.24 15.35 12.05
CA ARG A 56 -2.66 15.72 12.01
C ARG A 56 -2.79 17.24 11.86
N TYR A 57 -3.43 17.67 10.78
CA TYR A 57 -3.91 19.04 10.65
C TYR A 57 -5.37 19.09 11.11
N THR A 58 -5.67 19.86 12.16
CA THR A 58 -7.04 20.09 12.62
C THR A 58 -7.69 21.13 11.72
N VAL A 59 -8.72 20.72 10.96
CA VAL A 59 -9.52 21.64 10.14
C VAL A 59 -10.55 22.29 11.05
N HIS A 60 -10.31 23.54 11.45
CA HIS A 60 -11.31 24.34 12.16
C HIS A 60 -12.19 25.08 11.16
N SER A 61 -13.49 24.82 11.17
CA SER A 61 -14.51 25.55 10.41
C SER A 61 -15.56 26.08 11.36
N THR A 62 -16.09 27.27 11.08
CA THR A 62 -17.23 27.85 11.81
C THR A 62 -18.57 27.21 11.43
N ASN A 63 -18.60 26.31 10.44
CA ASN A 63 -19.79 25.61 9.98
C ASN A 63 -19.71 24.11 10.32
N ALA A 64 -20.62 23.65 11.19
CA ALA A 64 -20.65 22.27 11.70
C ALA A 64 -20.71 21.21 10.59
N TYR A 65 -21.37 21.49 9.46
CA TYR A 65 -21.43 20.54 8.32
C TYR A 65 -20.09 20.45 7.58
N GLN A 66 -19.35 21.56 7.47
CA GLN A 66 -18.03 21.57 6.86
C GLN A 66 -16.98 20.94 7.79
N GLU A 67 -17.14 21.10 9.10
CA GLU A 67 -16.31 20.42 10.09
C GLU A 67 -16.55 18.91 10.11
N ALA A 68 -17.81 18.46 10.02
CA ALA A 68 -18.16 17.04 9.93
C ALA A 68 -17.64 16.40 8.63
N ALA A 69 -17.83 17.05 7.48
CA ALA A 69 -17.28 16.57 6.22
C ALA A 69 -15.74 16.60 6.24
N GLY A 70 -15.15 17.69 6.71
CA GLY A 70 -13.71 17.88 6.81
C GLY A 70 -13.04 16.84 7.72
N SER A 71 -13.65 16.53 8.86
CA SER A 71 -13.15 15.50 9.80
C SER A 71 -13.31 14.08 9.25
N PHE A 72 -14.39 13.78 8.53
CA PHE A 72 -14.55 12.51 7.82
C PHE A 72 -13.47 12.31 6.76
N PHE A 73 -13.29 13.29 5.86
CA PHE A 73 -12.25 13.21 4.83
C PHE A 73 -10.84 13.20 5.44
N ALA A 74 -10.57 14.01 6.46
CA ALA A 74 -9.29 13.99 7.18
C ALA A 74 -9.04 12.64 7.85
N GLY A 75 -10.07 11.99 8.41
CA GLY A 75 -9.97 10.62 8.95
C GLY A 75 -9.70 9.58 7.86
N PHE A 76 -10.42 9.65 6.74
CA PHE A 76 -10.24 8.73 5.62
C PHE A 76 -8.87 8.85 4.95
N PHE A 77 -8.46 10.08 4.61
CA PHE A 77 -7.14 10.35 4.05
C PHE A 77 -6.03 10.10 5.07
N GLY A 78 -6.23 10.45 6.34
CA GLY A 78 -5.29 10.16 7.42
C GLY A 78 -5.06 8.67 7.63
N SER A 79 -6.10 7.84 7.53
CA SER A 79 -5.97 6.37 7.60
C SER A 79 -5.19 5.80 6.42
N ARG A 80 -5.46 6.29 5.19
CA ARG A 80 -4.73 5.89 3.98
C ARG A 80 -3.26 6.29 4.05
N GLU A 81 -2.98 7.51 4.52
CA GLU A 81 -1.62 8.01 4.68
C GLU A 81 -0.87 7.26 5.78
N THR A 82 -1.53 6.94 6.91
CA THR A 82 -0.95 6.09 7.96
C THR A 82 -0.53 4.74 7.39
N ARG A 83 -1.41 4.08 6.63
CA ARG A 83 -1.10 2.79 5.98
C ARG A 83 0.05 2.90 4.98
N ARG A 84 0.12 4.00 4.23
CA ARG A 84 1.20 4.28 3.28
C ARG A 84 2.54 4.46 4.00
N LEU A 85 2.56 5.26 5.07
CA LEU A 85 3.75 5.50 5.90
C LEU A 85 4.20 4.22 6.59
N GLN A 86 3.27 3.46 7.17
CA GLN A 86 3.54 2.14 7.74
C GLN A 86 4.17 1.20 6.71
N GLY A 87 3.60 1.15 5.50
CA GLY A 87 4.14 0.36 4.40
C GLY A 87 5.55 0.79 4.01
N ASN A 88 5.83 2.09 3.90
CA ASN A 88 7.15 2.62 3.56
C ASN A 88 8.19 2.29 4.64
N VAL A 89 7.84 2.47 5.93
CA VAL A 89 8.76 2.16 7.04
C VAL A 89 9.05 0.68 7.12
N LEU A 90 8.03 -0.18 6.96
CA LEU A 90 8.22 -1.63 6.86
C LEU A 90 9.15 -1.99 5.68
N GLN A 91 8.93 -1.37 4.52
CA GLN A 91 9.72 -1.60 3.32
C GLN A 91 11.20 -1.23 3.49
N VAL A 92 11.48 -0.06 4.07
CA VAL A 92 12.85 0.40 4.33
C VAL A 92 13.51 -0.48 5.39
N CYS A 93 12.81 -0.76 6.49
CA CYS A 93 13.36 -1.60 7.57
C CYS A 93 13.72 -3.02 7.07
N MET A 94 12.85 -3.63 6.27
CA MET A 94 13.15 -4.94 5.67
C MET A 94 14.30 -4.85 4.65
N ALA A 95 14.39 -3.78 3.87
CA ALA A 95 15.51 -3.56 2.95
C ALA A 95 16.85 -3.42 3.68
N ASP A 96 16.88 -2.71 4.82
CA ASP A 96 18.08 -2.57 5.67
C ASP A 96 18.52 -3.92 6.27
N ARG A 97 17.57 -4.85 6.49
CA ARG A 97 17.85 -6.24 6.91
C ARG A 97 18.31 -7.15 5.76
N GLY A 98 18.45 -6.60 4.55
CA GLY A 98 18.94 -7.30 3.36
C GLY A 98 17.86 -8.05 2.59
N TYR A 99 16.58 -7.77 2.84
CA TYR A 99 15.48 -8.34 2.03
C TYR A 99 15.28 -7.54 0.73
N ARG A 100 15.07 -8.25 -0.36
CA ARG A 100 14.66 -7.68 -1.65
C ARG A 100 13.15 -7.61 -1.74
N GLN A 101 12.64 -6.60 -2.42
CA GLN A 101 11.20 -6.44 -2.64
C GLN A 101 10.81 -7.02 -3.99
N HIS A 102 9.75 -7.82 -4.01
CA HIS A 102 9.18 -8.37 -5.23
C HIS A 102 7.71 -7.98 -5.34
N ILE A 103 7.28 -7.68 -6.56
CA ILE A 103 5.87 -7.39 -6.85
C ILE A 103 5.11 -8.73 -6.78
N ALA A 104 4.04 -8.75 -6.00
CA ALA A 104 3.12 -9.86 -5.93
C ALA A 104 1.91 -9.59 -6.81
N SER A 105 1.39 -10.65 -7.41
CA SER A 105 0.09 -10.61 -8.07
C SER A 105 -1.03 -10.41 -7.04
N ASP A 106 -2.15 -9.84 -7.47
CA ASP A 106 -3.35 -9.71 -6.63
C ASP A 106 -3.87 -11.08 -6.19
N ALA A 107 -3.78 -12.09 -7.05
CA ALA A 107 -4.16 -13.47 -6.74
C ALA A 107 -3.36 -14.04 -5.57
N LEU A 108 -2.04 -13.82 -5.54
CA LEU A 108 -1.18 -14.26 -4.44
C LEU A 108 -1.55 -13.54 -3.14
N TRP A 109 -1.81 -12.24 -3.20
CA TRP A 109 -2.20 -11.51 -2.00
C TRP A 109 -3.56 -11.90 -1.46
N ASP A 110 -4.52 -12.20 -2.34
CA ASP A 110 -5.83 -12.66 -1.93
C ASP A 110 -5.79 -14.09 -1.39
N GLU A 111 -4.88 -14.94 -1.89
CA GLU A 111 -4.56 -16.22 -1.27
C GLU A 111 -4.06 -16.02 0.16
N VAL A 112 -3.04 -15.18 0.35
CA VAL A 112 -2.46 -14.91 1.68
C VAL A 112 -3.51 -14.35 2.64
N LYS A 113 -4.33 -13.38 2.21
CA LYS A 113 -5.36 -12.77 3.08
C LYS A 113 -6.44 -13.75 3.54
N LYS A 114 -6.74 -14.77 2.75
CA LYS A 114 -7.77 -15.78 3.09
C LYS A 114 -7.26 -16.77 4.15
N LEU A 115 -5.94 -16.85 4.36
CA LEU A 115 -5.36 -17.68 5.39
C LEU A 115 -5.62 -17.07 6.79
N PRO A 116 -5.77 -17.92 7.83
CA PRO A 116 -5.80 -17.43 9.20
C PRO A 116 -4.46 -16.78 9.58
N GLN A 117 -4.49 -15.84 10.52
CA GLN A 117 -3.37 -14.93 10.79
C GLN A 117 -2.06 -15.64 11.15
N ASP A 118 -2.14 -16.77 11.85
CA ASP A 118 -1.01 -17.65 12.16
C ASP A 118 -0.36 -18.22 10.89
N LYS A 119 -1.17 -18.58 9.90
CA LYS A 119 -0.72 -19.13 8.60
C LYS A 119 -0.28 -18.07 7.59
N GLN A 120 -0.67 -16.82 7.78
CA GLN A 120 -0.22 -15.73 6.91
C GLN A 120 1.29 -15.52 6.99
N ILE A 121 1.84 -15.53 8.22
CA ILE A 121 3.28 -15.35 8.43
C ILE A 121 4.06 -16.53 7.88
N ASP A 122 3.57 -17.76 8.08
CA ASP A 122 4.17 -18.96 7.48
C ASP A 122 4.21 -18.86 5.95
N ARG A 123 3.10 -18.44 5.32
CA ARG A 123 3.04 -18.27 3.87
C ARG A 123 3.96 -17.17 3.37
N LEU A 124 4.06 -16.05 4.09
CA LEU A 124 5.01 -14.98 3.76
C LEU A 124 6.46 -15.44 3.91
N PHE A 125 6.77 -16.27 4.91
CA PHE A 125 8.08 -16.89 5.06
C PHE A 125 8.41 -17.82 3.89
N GLU A 126 7.47 -18.68 3.48
CA GLU A 126 7.67 -19.56 2.31
C GLU A 126 8.01 -18.74 1.06
N LEU A 127 7.31 -17.63 0.83
CA LEU A 127 7.60 -16.72 -0.28
C LEU A 127 8.96 -16.02 -0.12
N ALA A 128 9.35 -15.71 1.12
CA ALA A 128 10.62 -15.04 1.41
C ALA A 128 11.83 -15.95 1.22
N ALA A 129 11.71 -17.22 1.63
CA ALA A 129 12.76 -18.22 1.61
C ALA A 129 12.80 -19.04 0.31
N ALA A 130 11.78 -18.94 -0.54
CA ALA A 130 11.74 -19.61 -1.84
C ALA A 130 13.00 -19.29 -2.67
N PRO A 131 13.53 -20.26 -3.45
CA PRO A 131 14.59 -19.96 -4.41
C PRO A 131 14.11 -18.84 -5.35
N ASP A 132 14.96 -17.84 -5.55
CA ASP A 132 14.61 -16.57 -6.22
C ASP A 132 13.87 -16.83 -7.55
N GLN A 133 12.54 -16.68 -7.53
CA GLN A 133 11.72 -16.77 -8.73
C GLN A 133 11.64 -15.38 -9.37
N THR A 134 12.79 -14.80 -9.71
CA THR A 134 12.83 -13.73 -10.70
C THR A 134 12.31 -14.29 -12.03
N ALA A 135 10.99 -14.20 -12.29
CA ALA A 135 10.37 -14.10 -13.64
C ALA A 135 8.87 -14.51 -13.70
N GLN A 136 8.00 -14.11 -12.78
CA GLN A 136 6.55 -14.14 -13.06
C GLN A 136 5.90 -12.81 -12.64
N GLY A 137 6.12 -11.78 -13.46
CA GLY A 137 5.49 -10.47 -13.24
C GLY A 137 5.97 -9.30 -14.10
N THR A 138 6.76 -9.51 -15.16
CA THR A 138 6.95 -8.51 -16.21
C THR A 138 6.07 -8.87 -17.40
N THR A 139 4.77 -8.58 -17.31
CA THR A 139 3.86 -8.57 -18.47
C THR A 139 2.69 -7.62 -18.22
N LYS A 140 2.90 -6.32 -18.43
CA LYS A 140 2.36 -5.57 -19.58
C LYS A 140 2.67 -4.09 -19.46
#